data_AF-A0A3D4X641-F1
#
_entry.id   AF-A0A3D4X641-F1
#
_cell.length_a   1.000
_cell.length_b   1.000
_cell.length_c   1.000
_cell.angle_alpha   90.00
_cell.angle_beta   90.00
_cell.angle_gamma   90.00
#
_symmetry.space_group_name_H-M   'P 1'
#
loop_
_entity.id
_entity.type
_entity.pdbx_description
1 polymer ?
#
loop_
_entity_poly.entity_id
_entity_poly.type
_entity_poly.pdbx_seq_one_letter_code
_entity_poly.pdbx_strand_id
1 'polypeptide(L)'
;MSAKEDAFRKYVEAYDIPVPEERVQNELALIIQQENHRMQYDTLTTGRLHLNRGKELAERMNEMKQAAYDEVKSELVMKKILTQMNFSVSPKELEAKAAAIAESQDSSLEMVKRFFGEDLSGLERAVKEEKAIDWVYEQTGNS
;
A
#
# COMPACT_ATOMS: atom_id res chain seq x y z
N MET A 1 8.73 -10.25 -3.01
CA MET A 1 8.81 -9.44 -1.79
C MET A 1 10.25 -9.01 -1.61
N SER A 2 10.48 -7.70 -1.54
CA SER A 2 11.79 -7.11 -1.29
C SER A 2 12.15 -7.25 0.19
N ALA A 3 13.43 -7.41 0.52
CA ALA A 3 13.89 -7.49 1.91
C ALA A 3 13.43 -6.29 2.78
N LYS A 4 13.26 -5.12 2.15
CA LYS A 4 12.75 -3.90 2.78
C LYS A 4 11.26 -3.99 3.14
N GLU A 5 10.46 -4.62 2.29
CA GLU A 5 9.02 -4.83 2.55
C GLU A 5 8.82 -5.80 3.72
N ASP A 6 9.60 -6.88 3.77
CA ASP A 6 9.56 -7.85 4.85
C ASP A 6 9.99 -7.22 6.19
N ALA A 7 11.00 -6.35 6.18
CA ALA A 7 11.42 -5.60 7.36
C ALA A 7 10.33 -4.65 7.85
N PHE A 8 9.69 -3.90 6.93
CA PHE A 8 8.58 -3.02 7.28
C PHE A 8 7.41 -3.80 7.90
N ARG A 9 7.04 -4.93 7.31
CA ARG A 9 5.99 -5.79 7.85
C ARG A 9 6.30 -6.25 9.28
N LYS A 10 7.50 -6.76 9.54
CA LYS A 10 7.93 -7.17 10.89
C LYS A 10 7.88 -6.00 11.88
N TYR A 11 8.30 -4.82 11.44
CA TYR A 11 8.23 -3.61 12.25
C TYR A 11 6.77 -3.26 12.59
N VAL A 12 5.86 -3.28 11.61
CA VAL A 12 4.42 -3.04 11.83
C VAL A 12 3.83 -4.07 12.79
N GLU A 13 4.18 -5.35 12.65
CA GLU A 13 3.72 -6.42 13.54
C GLU A 13 4.15 -6.15 15.00
N ALA A 14 5.41 -5.77 15.21
CA ALA A 14 5.96 -5.46 16.53
C ALA A 14 5.54 -4.09 17.10
N TYR A 15 5.11 -3.15 16.24
CA TYR A 15 4.76 -1.79 16.67
C TYR A 15 3.43 -1.77 17.43
N ASP A 16 3.45 -1.22 18.64
CA ASP A 16 2.25 -1.08 19.46
C ASP A 16 1.51 0.22 19.10
N ILE A 17 0.39 0.08 18.40
CA ILE A 17 -0.50 1.17 18.02
C ILE A 17 -1.95 0.71 18.10
N PRO A 18 -2.84 1.49 18.75
CA PRO A 18 -4.26 1.17 18.75
C PRO A 18 -4.81 1.27 17.33
N VAL A 19 -5.32 0.16 16.82
CA VAL A 19 -6.00 0.10 15.53
C VAL A 19 -7.50 0.31 15.76
N PRO A 20 -8.10 1.42 15.27
CA PRO A 20 -9.50 1.71 15.48
C PRO A 20 -10.37 0.75 14.66
N GLU A 21 -11.28 0.05 15.33
CA GLU A 21 -12.15 -0.96 14.71
C GLU A 21 -12.98 -0.38 13.56
N GLU A 22 -13.46 0.86 13.68
CA GLU A 22 -14.19 1.55 12.61
C GLU A 22 -13.39 1.60 11.30
N ARG A 23 -12.08 1.87 11.37
CA ARG A 23 -11.24 1.88 10.16
C ARG A 23 -11.05 0.47 9.60
N VAL A 24 -10.93 -0.54 10.46
CA VAL A 24 -10.84 -1.95 10.03
C VAL A 24 -12.13 -2.40 9.35
N GLN A 25 -13.30 -2.00 9.85
CA GLN A 25 -14.59 -2.31 9.23
C GLN A 25 -14.73 -1.62 7.87
N ASN A 26 -14.30 -0.36 7.76
CA ASN A 26 -14.29 0.36 6.48
C ASN A 26 -13.37 -0.33 5.46
N GLU A 27 -12.17 -0.73 5.87
CA GLU A 27 -11.23 -1.44 5.00
C GLU A 27 -11.77 -2.82 4.60
N LEU A 28 -12.34 -3.57 5.55
CA LEU A 28 -13.00 -4.85 5.26
C LEU A 28 -14.12 -4.69 4.24
N ALA A 29 -14.93 -3.64 4.33
CA ALA A 29 -15.99 -3.37 3.36
C ALA A 29 -15.43 -3.13 1.95
N LEU A 30 -14.30 -2.42 1.84
CA LEU A 30 -13.60 -2.23 0.57
C LEU A 30 -13.06 -3.54 0.01
N ILE A 31 -12.43 -4.38 0.84
CA ILE A 31 -11.93 -5.70 0.44
C ILE A 31 -13.09 -6.58 -0.07
N ILE A 32 -14.20 -6.64 0.67
CA ILE A 32 -15.39 -7.40 0.26
C ILE A 32 -15.94 -6.88 -1.08
N GLN A 33 -15.95 -5.56 -1.28
CA GLN A 33 -16.39 -4.96 -2.55
C GLN A 33 -15.45 -5.35 -3.69
N GLN A 34 -14.13 -5.29 -3.50
CA GLN A 34 -13.13 -5.69 -4.48
C GLN A 34 -13.25 -7.17 -4.86
N GLU A 35 -13.43 -8.05 -3.88
CA GLU A 35 -13.66 -9.48 -4.10
C GLU A 35 -14.93 -9.72 -4.91
N ASN A 36 -15.99 -8.97 -4.63
CA ASN A 36 -17.23 -9.03 -5.40
C ASN A 36 -17.04 -8.59 -6.86
N HIS A 37 -16.30 -7.51 -7.08
CA HIS A 37 -15.95 -7.10 -8.45
C HIS A 37 -15.12 -8.19 -9.14
N ARG A 38 -14.11 -8.76 -8.47
CA ARG A 38 -13.29 -9.84 -9.02
C ARG A 38 -14.13 -11.05 -9.44
N MET A 39 -15.08 -11.48 -8.61
CA MET A 39 -15.99 -12.57 -8.95
C MET A 39 -16.88 -12.25 -10.16
N GLN A 40 -17.34 -11.00 -10.30
CA GLN A 40 -18.10 -10.58 -11.49
C GLN A 40 -17.22 -10.66 -12.75
N TYR A 41 -15.99 -10.14 -12.68
CA TYR A 41 -15.05 -10.19 -13.79
C TYR A 41 -14.66 -11.63 -14.15
N ASP A 42 -14.45 -12.51 -13.16
CA ASP A 42 -14.17 -13.94 -13.39
C ASP A 42 -15.33 -14.59 -14.15
N THR A 43 -16.58 -14.38 -13.72
CA THR A 43 -17.75 -14.87 -14.46
C THR A 43 -17.81 -14.37 -15.90
N LEU A 44 -17.49 -13.09 -16.15
CA LEU A 44 -17.52 -12.51 -17.50
C LEU A 44 -16.38 -13.04 -18.40
N THR A 45 -15.21 -13.32 -17.84
CA THR A 45 -14.00 -13.64 -18.62
C THR A 45 -13.77 -15.14 -18.77
N THR A 46 -14.08 -15.94 -17.74
CA THR A 46 -13.83 -17.39 -17.72
C THR A 46 -15.11 -18.21 -17.79
N GLY A 47 -16.28 -17.57 -17.64
CA GLY A 47 -17.57 -18.26 -17.53
C GLY A 47 -17.79 -18.97 -16.20
N ARG A 48 -16.89 -18.79 -15.21
CA ARG A 48 -17.05 -19.39 -13.88
C ARG A 48 -18.24 -18.80 -13.15
N LEU A 49 -19.22 -19.64 -12.83
CA LEU A 49 -20.39 -19.23 -12.06
C LEU A 49 -20.12 -19.37 -10.56
N HIS A 50 -20.03 -18.24 -9.87
CA HIS A 50 -20.00 -18.20 -8.40
C HIS A 50 -21.42 -18.43 -7.85
N LEU A 51 -21.84 -19.69 -7.84
CA LEU A 51 -23.21 -20.10 -7.49
C LEU A 51 -23.61 -19.71 -6.06
N ASN A 52 -22.64 -19.58 -5.15
CA ASN A 52 -22.89 -19.17 -3.76
C ASN A 52 -21.84 -18.19 -3.27
N ARG A 53 -21.86 -16.99 -3.87
CA ARG A 53 -20.96 -15.86 -3.56
C ARG A 53 -20.87 -15.56 -2.07
N GLY A 54 -22.00 -15.60 -1.36
CA GLY A 54 -22.05 -15.35 0.07
C GLY A 54 -21.25 -16.37 0.88
N LYS A 55 -21.34 -17.66 0.51
CA LYS A 55 -20.56 -18.72 1.17
C LYS A 55 -19.06 -18.60 0.84
N GLU A 56 -18.71 -18.35 -0.41
CA GLU A 56 -17.31 -18.17 -0.83
C GLU A 56 -16.64 -16.98 -0.10
N LEU A 57 -17.37 -15.87 0.09
CA LEU A 57 -16.90 -14.74 0.89
C LEU A 57 -16.81 -15.08 2.38
N ALA A 58 -17.80 -15.81 2.92
CA ALA A 58 -17.82 -16.20 4.33
C ALA A 58 -16.64 -17.13 4.69
N GLU A 59 -16.27 -18.04 3.80
CA GLU A 59 -15.11 -18.94 3.97
C GLU A 59 -13.79 -18.16 4.11
N ARG A 60 -13.68 -17.01 3.45
CA ARG A 60 -12.49 -16.13 3.50
C ARG A 60 -12.63 -14.97 4.48
N MET A 61 -13.74 -14.87 5.20
CA MET A 61 -14.05 -13.71 6.04
C MET A 61 -12.98 -13.43 7.11
N ASN A 62 -12.43 -14.48 7.72
CA ASN A 62 -11.37 -14.33 8.72
C ASN A 62 -10.07 -13.81 8.11
N GLU A 63 -9.71 -14.30 6.92
CA GLU A 63 -8.53 -13.84 6.18
C GLU A 63 -8.70 -12.39 5.74
N MET A 64 -9.88 -12.02 5.23
CA MET A 64 -10.19 -10.64 4.84
C MET A 64 -10.18 -9.68 6.04
N LYS A 65 -10.67 -10.11 7.20
CA LYS A 65 -10.60 -9.32 8.45
C LYS A 65 -9.16 -9.11 8.90
N GLN A 66 -8.34 -10.15 8.84
CA GLN A 66 -6.92 -10.05 9.19
C GLN A 66 -6.19 -9.10 8.22
N ALA A 67 -6.44 -9.25 6.91
CA ALA A 67 -5.87 -8.36 5.91
C ALA A 67 -6.27 -6.90 6.12
N ALA A 68 -7.56 -6.63 6.41
CA ALA A 68 -8.04 -5.29 6.73
C ALA A 68 -7.35 -4.71 7.97
N TYR A 69 -7.15 -5.53 9.01
CA TYR A 69 -6.44 -5.10 10.21
C TYR A 69 -4.97 -4.76 9.91
N ASP A 70 -4.27 -5.64 9.19
CA ASP A 70 -2.86 -5.48 8.85
C ASP A 70 -2.64 -4.25 7.95
N GLU A 71 -3.55 -4.00 7.01
CA GLU A 71 -3.53 -2.82 6.13
C GLU A 71 -3.69 -1.53 6.94
N VAL A 72 -4.73 -1.44 7.77
CA VAL A 72 -4.98 -0.26 8.61
C VAL A 72 -3.82 -0.03 9.58
N LYS A 73 -3.27 -1.10 10.17
CA LYS A 73 -2.12 -0.99 11.08
C LYS A 73 -0.91 -0.45 10.31
N SER A 74 -0.62 -1.00 9.13
CA SER A 74 0.50 -0.57 8.28
C SER A 74 0.39 0.91 7.91
N GLU A 75 -0.79 1.36 7.49
CA GLU A 75 -1.03 2.78 7.19
C GLU A 75 -0.81 3.68 8.41
N LEU A 76 -1.30 3.28 9.58
CA LEU A 76 -1.18 4.06 10.81
C LEU A 76 0.28 4.19 11.25
N VAL A 77 1.03 3.08 11.20
CA VAL A 77 2.46 3.07 11.49
C VAL A 77 3.22 3.94 10.50
N MET A 78 2.96 3.79 9.20
CA MET A 78 3.58 4.62 8.17
C MET A 78 3.32 6.11 8.42
N LYS A 79 2.05 6.49 8.62
CA LYS A 79 1.67 7.88 8.92
C LYS A 79 2.37 8.41 10.16
N LYS A 80 2.53 7.58 11.19
CA LYS A 80 3.23 7.93 12.43
C LYS A 80 4.71 8.21 12.17
N ILE A 81 5.41 7.33 11.46
CA ILE A 81 6.81 7.51 11.07
C ILE A 81 6.97 8.80 10.27
N LEU A 82 6.14 8.99 9.24
CA LEU A 82 6.17 10.20 8.40
C LEU A 82 5.97 11.48 9.21
N THR A 83 5.06 11.47 10.17
CA THR A 83 4.79 12.62 11.05
C THR A 83 5.94 12.88 12.02
N GLN A 84 6.56 11.83 12.56
CA GLN A 84 7.65 11.95 13.55
C GLN A 84 8.97 12.38 12.91
N MET A 85 9.31 11.80 11.76
CA MET A 85 10.59 12.02 11.09
C MET A 85 10.59 13.28 10.21
N ASN A 86 9.40 13.76 9.78
CA ASN A 86 9.21 14.91 8.90
C ASN A 86 10.23 14.93 7.74
N PHE A 87 10.33 13.83 7.00
CA PHE A 87 11.31 13.67 5.93
C PHE A 87 11.22 14.85 4.94
N SER A 88 12.36 15.52 4.71
CA SER A 88 12.47 16.48 3.63
C SER A 88 12.69 15.76 2.30
N VAL A 89 12.01 16.21 1.26
CA VAL A 89 12.18 15.72 -0.11
C VAL A 89 12.83 16.80 -0.94
N SER A 90 13.93 16.47 -1.61
CA SER A 90 14.59 17.36 -2.55
C SER A 90 14.06 17.17 -3.99
N PRO A 91 14.17 18.19 -4.86
CA PRO A 91 13.78 18.07 -6.27
C PRO A 91 14.51 16.94 -7.00
N LYS A 92 15.78 16.67 -6.66
CA LYS A 92 16.56 15.57 -7.25
C LYS A 92 15.98 14.20 -6.92
N GLU A 93 15.46 14.01 -5.70
CA GLU A 93 14.81 12.75 -5.32
C GLU A 93 13.48 12.56 -6.07
N LEU A 94 12.73 13.64 -6.29
CA LEU A 94 11.51 13.62 -7.10
C LEU A 94 11.80 13.26 -8.56
N GLU A 95 12.83 13.86 -9.15
CA GLU A 95 13.28 13.55 -10.51
C GLU A 95 13.74 12.10 -10.64
N ALA A 96 14.53 11.60 -9.68
CA ALA A 96 14.95 10.21 -9.65
C ALA A 96 13.76 9.25 -9.55
N LYS A 97 12.77 9.56 -8.70
CA LYS A 97 11.54 8.77 -8.59
C LYS A 97 10.72 8.81 -9.88
N ALA A 98 10.60 9.97 -10.50
CA ALA A 98 9.90 10.14 -11.77
C ALA A 98 10.58 9.34 -12.90
N ALA A 99 11.92 9.33 -12.94
CA ALA A 99 12.69 8.52 -13.89
C ALA A 99 12.49 7.02 -13.66
N ALA A 100 12.49 6.56 -12.41
CA ALA A 100 12.22 5.17 -12.08
C ALA A 100 10.78 4.75 -12.48
N ILE A 101 9.79 5.64 -12.28
CA ILE A 101 8.41 5.40 -12.71
C ILE A 101 8.33 5.31 -14.24
N ALA A 102 8.97 6.25 -14.95
CA ALA A 102 9.02 6.26 -16.41
C ALA A 102 9.61 4.95 -16.95
N GLU A 103 10.74 4.50 -16.40
CA GLU A 103 11.36 3.22 -16.76
C GLU A 103 10.44 2.02 -16.47
N SER A 104 9.82 1.98 -15.28
CA SER A 104 8.97 0.86 -14.88
C SER A 104 7.67 0.72 -15.69
N GLN A 105 7.15 1.84 -16.23
CA GLN A 105 5.90 1.88 -16.99
C GLN A 105 6.09 1.96 -18.50
N ASP A 106 7.32 1.79 -19.00
CA ASP A 106 7.70 2.00 -20.40
C ASP A 106 7.15 3.34 -20.94
N SER A 107 7.26 4.37 -20.11
CA SER A 107 6.66 5.69 -20.32
C SER A 107 7.73 6.77 -20.32
N SER A 108 7.38 7.99 -20.73
CA SER A 108 8.32 9.11 -20.76
C SER A 108 8.24 9.95 -19.49
N LEU A 109 9.36 10.57 -19.10
CA LEU A 109 9.41 11.51 -17.97
C LEU A 109 8.40 12.66 -18.16
N GLU A 110 8.15 13.08 -19.40
CA GLU A 110 7.13 14.08 -19.71
C GLU A 110 5.71 13.60 -19.38
N MET A 111 5.36 12.34 -19.65
CA MET A 111 4.07 11.78 -19.25
C MET A 111 3.95 11.72 -17.72
N VAL A 112 5.03 11.35 -17.03
CA VAL A 112 5.06 11.35 -15.56
C VAL A 112 4.84 12.77 -15.02
N LYS A 113 5.52 13.79 -15.55
CA LYS A 113 5.29 15.20 -15.18
C LYS A 113 3.87 15.68 -15.48
N ARG A 114 3.27 15.25 -16.59
CA ARG A 114 1.85 15.57 -16.88
C ARG A 114 0.89 14.96 -15.86
N PHE A 115 1.21 13.79 -15.33
CA PHE A 115 0.34 13.09 -14.38
C PHE A 115 0.53 13.61 -12.94
N PHE A 116 1.77 13.87 -12.52
CA PHE A 116 2.11 14.25 -11.15
C PHE A 116 2.35 15.76 -10.94
N GLY A 117 2.26 16.56 -12.01
CA GLY A 117 2.55 18.00 -12.02
C GLY A 117 3.99 18.28 -12.45
N GLU A 118 4.24 19.48 -13.01
CA GLU A 118 5.57 19.88 -13.48
C GLU A 118 6.61 19.88 -12.34
N ASP A 119 6.20 20.28 -11.14
CA ASP A 119 7.02 20.25 -9.92
C ASP A 119 7.14 18.85 -9.28
N LEU A 120 6.50 17.83 -9.87
CA LEU A 120 6.47 16.46 -9.35
C LEU A 120 6.00 16.34 -7.89
N SER A 121 5.28 17.35 -7.38
CA SER A 121 4.81 17.39 -5.99
C SER A 121 3.90 16.22 -5.63
N GLY A 122 3.21 15.63 -6.63
CA GLY A 122 2.46 14.38 -6.47
C GLY A 122 3.30 13.18 -6.04
N LEU A 123 4.62 13.19 -6.29
CA LEU A 123 5.56 12.14 -5.90
C LEU A 123 6.15 12.35 -4.50
N GLU A 124 5.95 13.51 -3.89
CA GLU A 124 6.54 13.83 -2.59
C GLU A 124 6.16 12.80 -1.52
N ARG A 125 4.88 12.41 -1.49
CA ARG A 125 4.40 11.37 -0.58
C ARG A 125 5.10 10.02 -0.82
N ALA A 126 5.20 9.60 -2.09
CA ALA A 126 5.83 8.33 -2.43
C ALA A 126 7.32 8.29 -2.03
N VAL A 127 8.05 9.38 -2.28
CA VAL A 127 9.45 9.50 -1.85
C VAL A 127 9.57 9.47 -0.32
N LYS A 128 8.67 10.14 0.40
CA LYS A 128 8.66 10.09 1.87
C LYS A 128 8.38 8.69 2.41
N GLU A 129 7.46 7.95 1.79
CA GLU A 129 7.13 6.57 2.16
C GLU A 129 8.33 5.64 1.91
N GLU A 130 9.05 5.78 0.80
CA GLU A 130 10.29 5.01 0.56
C GLU A 130 11.35 5.30 1.63
N LYS A 131 11.57 6.57 1.97
CA LYS A 131 12.52 6.95 3.03
C LYS A 131 12.12 6.39 4.39
N ALA A 132 10.82 6.32 4.68
CA ALA A 132 10.32 5.70 5.91
C ALA A 132 10.62 4.19 5.94
N ILE A 133 10.42 3.49 4.82
CA ILE A 133 10.74 2.06 4.69
C ILE A 133 12.24 1.83 4.82
N ASP A 134 13.06 2.65 4.17
CA ASP A 134 14.52 2.60 4.28
C ASP A 134 14.98 2.78 5.73
N TRP A 135 14.44 3.78 6.42
CA TRP A 135 14.73 4.00 7.83
C TRP A 135 14.34 2.79 8.69
N VAL A 136 13.16 2.20 8.48
CA VAL A 136 12.74 0.98 9.21
C VAL A 136 13.68 -0.19 8.92
N TYR A 137 14.11 -0.35 7.66
CA TYR A 137 15.06 -1.39 7.27
C TYR A 137 16.41 -1.19 7.98
N GLU A 138 16.90 0.04 8.10
CA GLU A 138 18.12 0.36 8.85
C GLU A 138 17.98 0.08 10.35
N GLN A 139 16.80 0.32 10.94
CA GLN A 139 16.54 -0.01 12.35
C GLN A 139 16.49 -1.52 12.60
N THR A 140 15.90 -2.28 11.68
CA THR A 140 15.71 -3.74 11.81
C THR A 140 16.92 -4.56 11.35
N GLY A 141 17.75 -4.01 10.45
CA GLY A 141 18.99 -4.63 9.96
C GLY A 141 20.22 -4.44 10.86
N ASN A 142 20.10 -3.63 11.92
CA ASN A 142 21.14 -3.41 12.93
C ASN A 142 20.89 -4.19 14.24
N SER A 143 20.01 -5.20 14.23
CA SER A 143 19.75 -6.11 15.36
C SER A 143 20.16 -7.55 15.05
#